data_AF-A0A7G8ZJK0-F1
#
_entry.id   AF-A0A7G8ZJK0-F1
#
_cell.length_a   1.000
_cell.length_b   1.000
_cell.length_c   1.000
_cell.angle_alpha   90.00
_cell.angle_beta   90.00
_cell.angle_gamma   90.00
#
_symmetry.space_group_name_H-M   'P 1'
#
loop_
_entity.id
_entity.type
_entity.pdbx_description
1 polymer ?
#
loop_
_entity_poly.entity_id
_entity_poly.type
_entity_poly.pdbx_seq_one_letter_code
_entity_poly.pdbx_strand_id
1 'polypeptide(L)'
;MWGRTDHEHTDIEYGTGNVTRYVHGDKTLAFISCGVCGCTTHWESLDHIRPRQLKLNFATADAAIPDSIPVRLFDGADSWDYLD
;
A
#
# COMPACT_ATOMS: atom_id res chain seq x y z
N MET A 1 -0.70 7.66 3.00
CA MET A 1 -0.60 7.68 1.52
C MET A 1 -0.19 6.29 1.03
N TRP A 2 -0.61 5.90 -0.17
CA TRP A 2 -0.19 4.64 -0.80
C TRP A 2 0.48 4.89 -2.15
N GLY A 3 1.74 4.47 -2.30
CA GLY A 3 2.50 4.64 -3.54
C GLY A 3 2.46 3.37 -4.39
N ARG A 4 2.20 3.51 -5.69
CA ARG A 4 2.12 2.39 -6.64
C ARG A 4 3.49 2.06 -7.22
N THR A 5 3.78 0.76 -7.31
CA THR A 5 4.99 0.19 -7.92
C THR A 5 4.67 -1.24 -8.40
N ASP A 6 5.70 -2.01 -8.73
CA ASP A 6 5.64 -3.40 -9.15
C ASP A 6 6.87 -4.17 -8.61
N HIS A 7 6.91 -5.47 -8.87
CA HIS A 7 8.01 -6.34 -8.42
C HIS A 7 9.30 -6.16 -9.25
N GLU A 8 9.30 -5.36 -10.33
CA GLU A 8 10.53 -5.04 -11.05
C GLU A 8 11.32 -3.93 -10.35
N HIS A 9 10.61 -3.03 -9.66
CA HIS A 9 11.18 -1.88 -8.97
C HIS A 9 11.15 -2.00 -7.44
N THR A 10 10.76 -3.15 -6.89
CA THR A 10 10.60 -3.32 -5.44
C THR A 10 10.89 -4.75 -4.99
N ASP A 11 11.85 -4.87 -4.09
CA ASP A 11 12.13 -6.10 -3.36
C ASP A 11 11.29 -6.17 -2.07
N ILE A 12 10.75 -7.35 -1.77
CA ILE A 12 9.94 -7.60 -0.59
C ILE A 12 10.57 -8.73 0.21
N GLU A 13 11.09 -8.38 1.38
CA GLU A 13 11.66 -9.33 2.33
C GLU A 13 10.80 -9.38 3.59
N TYR A 14 10.57 -10.60 4.08
CA TYR A 14 9.88 -10.83 5.35
C TYR A 14 10.90 -11.28 6.37
N GLY A 15 10.97 -10.58 7.50
CA GLY A 15 11.80 -10.97 8.64
C GLY A 15 11.31 -12.27 9.31
N THR A 16 11.81 -12.56 10.51
CA THR A 16 11.45 -13.76 11.28
C THR A 16 9.98 -13.79 11.74
N GLY A 17 9.29 -12.64 11.71
CA GLY A 17 7.86 -12.57 11.92
C GLY A 17 7.10 -13.02 10.68
N ASN A 18 6.20 -13.99 10.83
CA ASN A 18 5.26 -14.35 9.76
C ASN A 18 4.45 -13.13 9.33
N VAL A 19 3.93 -13.15 8.09
CA VAL A 19 2.96 -12.17 7.62
C VAL A 19 1.58 -12.78 7.47
N THR A 20 0.55 -11.97 7.71
CA THR A 20 -0.83 -12.32 7.38
C THR A 20 -1.13 -11.83 5.98
N ARG A 21 -1.67 -12.72 5.15
CA ARG A 21 -2.18 -12.39 3.81
C ARG A 21 -3.70 -12.41 3.84
N TYR A 22 -4.32 -11.25 3.61
CA TYR A 22 -5.76 -11.12 3.56
C TYR A 22 -6.24 -10.93 2.11
N VAL A 23 -7.06 -11.86 1.64
CA VAL A 23 -7.65 -11.88 0.29
C VAL A 23 -9.16 -11.93 0.41
N HIS A 24 -9.88 -11.11 -0.36
CA HIS A 24 -11.34 -11.09 -0.37
C HIS A 24 -11.89 -10.73 -1.76
N GLY A 25 -13.22 -10.76 -1.89
CA GLY A 25 -13.92 -10.38 -3.12
C GLY A 25 -13.50 -11.23 -4.33
N ASP A 26 -13.17 -10.56 -5.44
CA ASP A 26 -12.75 -11.17 -6.70
C ASP A 26 -11.36 -11.85 -6.63
N LYS A 27 -10.69 -11.79 -5.46
CA LYS A 27 -9.40 -12.45 -5.20
C LYS A 27 -8.31 -12.04 -6.19
N THR A 28 -8.22 -10.75 -6.49
CA THR A 28 -7.22 -10.21 -7.42
C THR A 28 -5.97 -9.66 -6.71
N LEU A 29 -6.04 -9.43 -5.40
CA LEU A 29 -4.94 -8.92 -4.60
C LEU A 29 -4.97 -9.46 -3.15
N ALA A 30 -3.85 -9.34 -2.45
CA ALA A 30 -3.72 -9.58 -1.03
C ALA A 30 -3.24 -8.33 -0.30
N PHE A 31 -3.85 -8.01 0.84
CA PHE A 31 -3.25 -7.09 1.82
C PHE A 31 -2.30 -7.87 2.73
N ILE A 32 -1.10 -7.33 2.91
CA ILE A 32 -0.03 -7.98 3.67
C ILE A 32 0.21 -7.18 4.95
N SER A 33 0.04 -7.84 6.09
CA SER A 33 0.25 -7.25 7.41
C SER A 33 1.33 -8.00 8.20
N CYS A 34 2.11 -7.26 8.97
CA CYS A 34 3.09 -7.84 9.89
C CYS A 34 2.37 -8.68 10.95
N GLY A 35 2.79 -9.95 11.13
CA GLY A 35 2.19 -10.84 12.12
C GLY A 35 2.56 -10.50 13.57
N VAL A 36 3.45 -9.53 13.81
CA VAL A 36 3.84 -9.07 15.15
C VAL A 36 3.06 -7.82 15.57
N CYS A 37 3.10 -6.76 14.76
CA CYS A 37 2.47 -5.48 15.11
C CYS A 37 1.12 -5.22 14.41
N GLY A 38 0.74 -6.04 13.42
CA GLY A 38 -0.50 -5.88 12.67
C GLY A 38 -0.48 -4.79 11.60
N CYS A 39 0.58 -4.00 11.48
CA CYS A 39 0.67 -2.95 10.45
C CYS A 39 0.60 -3.56 9.04
N THR A 40 -0.33 -3.06 8.22
CA THR A 40 -0.40 -3.37 6.78
C THR A 40 0.67 -2.58 6.02
N THR A 41 1.63 -3.29 5.45
CA THR A 41 2.80 -2.68 4.80
C THR A 41 2.58 -2.42 3.33
N HIS A 42 1.91 -3.34 2.65
CA HIS A 42 1.58 -3.22 1.23
C HIS A 42 0.36 -4.07 0.89
N TRP A 43 -0.17 -3.86 -0.31
CA TRP A 43 -0.91 -4.91 -1.00
C TRP A 43 -0.17 -5.30 -2.26
N GLU A 44 -0.33 -6.54 -2.69
CA GLU A 44 0.23 -7.09 -3.92
C GLU A 44 -0.85 -7.81 -4.74
N SER A 45 -0.77 -7.72 -6.06
CA SER A 45 -1.56 -8.54 -6.96
C SER A 45 -1.26 -10.02 -6.72
N LEU A 46 -2.29 -10.88 -6.77
CA LEU A 46 -2.05 -12.33 -6.70
C LEU A 46 -1.29 -12.82 -7.93
N ASP A 47 -0.61 -13.96 -7.82
CA ASP A 47 0.31 -14.49 -8.83
C ASP A 47 -0.30 -14.71 -10.23
N HIS A 48 -1.62 -14.84 -10.33
CA HIS A 48 -2.34 -15.03 -11.60
C HIS A 48 -2.81 -13.71 -12.24
N ILE A 49 -2.66 -12.58 -11.55
CA ILE A 49 -3.08 -11.26 -12.02
C ILE A 49 -1.92 -10.56 -12.72
N ARG A 50 -2.22 -9.91 -13.85
CA ARG A 50 -1.27 -9.13 -14.63
C ARG A 50 -1.84 -7.75 -14.97
N PRO A 51 -1.02 -6.69 -14.98
CA PRO A 51 0.38 -6.67 -14.52
C PRO A 51 0.47 -6.91 -13.00
N ARG A 52 1.59 -7.45 -12.49
CA ARG A 52 1.79 -7.65 -11.06
C ARG A 52 2.07 -6.31 -10.40
N GLN A 53 1.10 -5.75 -9.71
CA GLN A 53 1.24 -4.46 -9.05
C GLN A 53 1.35 -4.64 -7.55
N LEU A 54 1.98 -3.66 -6.92
CA LEU A 54 1.86 -3.46 -5.49
C LEU A 54 1.66 -1.99 -5.16
N LYS A 55 1.05 -1.72 -4.01
CA LYS A 55 1.11 -0.39 -3.41
C LYS A 55 1.68 -0.50 -2.01
N LEU A 56 2.65 0.37 -1.72
CA LEU A 56 3.30 0.49 -0.44
C LEU A 56 2.56 1.48 0.45
N ASN A 57 2.45 1.18 1.74
CA ASN A 57 1.93 2.09 2.74
C ASN A 57 3.03 3.06 3.19
N PHE A 58 2.99 4.31 2.74
CA PHE A 58 4.03 5.30 3.07
C PHE A 58 3.98 5.75 4.53
N ALA A 59 2.93 5.40 5.29
CA ALA A 59 2.90 5.63 6.73
C ALA A 59 3.92 4.76 7.49
N THR A 60 4.46 3.70 6.87
CA THR A 60 5.53 2.87 7.44
C THR A 60 6.92 3.25 6.94
N ALA A 61 7.03 4.26 6.07
CA ALA A 61 8.32 4.78 5.61
C ALA A 61 8.94 5.71 6.68
N ASP A 62 10.19 6.12 6.47
CA ASP A 62 10.77 7.23 7.22
C ASP A 62 9.87 8.47 7.04
N ALA A 63 9.46 9.10 8.15
CA ALA A 63 8.53 10.21 8.17
C ALA A 63 8.98 11.41 7.29
N ALA A 64 10.29 11.59 7.10
CA ALA A 64 10.81 12.64 6.22
C ALA A 64 10.34 12.48 4.75
N ILE A 65 10.05 11.25 4.31
CA ILE A 65 9.58 10.97 2.95
C ILE A 65 8.15 11.49 2.72
N PRO A 66 7.10 11.01 3.43
CA PRO A 66 5.75 11.50 3.22
C PRO A 66 5.61 13.00 3.52
N ASP A 67 6.35 13.53 4.50
CA ASP A 67 6.30 14.96 4.83
C ASP A 67 6.83 15.87 3.70
N SER A 68 7.72 15.34 2.86
CA SER A 68 8.25 16.06 1.69
C SER A 68 7.33 16.04 0.47
N ILE A 69 6.27 15.22 0.47
CA ILE A 69 5.37 15.05 -0.67
C ILE A 69 4.14 15.95 -0.46
N PRO A 70 3.91 16.97 -1.31
CA PRO A 70 2.71 17.79 -1.23
C PRO A 70 1.45 16.94 -1.42
N VAL A 71 0.53 17.00 -0.45
CA VAL A 71 -0.77 16.32 -0.52
C VAL A 71 -1.86 17.34 -0.75
N ARG A 72 -2.57 17.20 -1.87
CA ARG A 72 -3.77 18.00 -2.17
C ARG A 72 -4.99 17.29 -1.61
N LEU A 73 -5.73 17.95 -0.75
CA LEU A 73 -6.97 17.42 -0.18
C LEU A 73 -8.12 17.71 -1.15
N PHE A 74 -8.91 16.68 -1.46
CA PHE A 74 -10.07 16.77 -2.34
C PHE A 74 -11.33 16.50 -1.51
N ASP A 75 -12.27 17.45 -1.51
CA ASP A 75 -13.57 17.27 -0.88
C ASP A 75 -14.55 16.62 -1.86
N GLY A 76 -14.61 15.29 -1.82
CA GLY A 76 -15.59 14.52 -2.59
C GLY A 76 -16.96 14.39 -1.93
N ALA A 77 -17.20 15.00 -0.77
CA ALA A 77 -18.47 14.91 -0.06
C ALA A 77 -19.40 16.06 -0.42
N ASP A 78 -18.89 17.30 -0.37
CA ASP A 78 -19.71 18.50 -0.53
C ASP A 78 -19.33 19.32 -1.77
N SER A 79 -18.12 19.89 -1.81
CA SER A 79 -17.76 20.88 -2.84
C SER A 79 -17.35 20.29 -4.18
N TRP A 80 -16.83 19.06 -4.19
CA TRP A 80 -16.16 18.45 -5.36
C TRP A 80 -14.94 19.23 -5.85
N ASP A 81 -14.34 20.02 -4.97
CA ASP A 81 -13.16 20.82 -5.24
C ASP A 81 -11.94 20.38 -4.42
N TYR A 82 -10.76 20.84 -4.83
CA TYR A 82 -9.58 20.77 -3.98
C TYR A 82 -9.61 21.88 -2.94
N LEU A 83 -9.15 21.58 -1.72
CA LEU A 83 -9.19 22.48 -0.55
C LEU A 83 -7.90 23.31 -0.38
N ASP A 84 -7.05 23.34 -1.41
CA ASP A 84 -5.76 24.03 -1.43
C ASP A 84 -5.79 25.38 -2.14
#